data_AF-A0A971TEX5-F1
#
_entry.id   AF-A0A971TEX5-F1
#
_cell.length_a   1.000
_cell.length_b   1.000
_cell.length_c   1.000
_cell.angle_alpha   90.00
_cell.angle_beta   90.00
_cell.angle_gamma   90.00
#
_symmetry.space_group_name_H-M   'P 1'
#
loop_
_entity.id
_entity.type
_entity.pdbx_description
1 polymer ?
#
loop_
_entity_poly.entity_id
_entity_poly.type
_entity_poly.pdbx_seq_one_letter_code
_entity_poly.pdbx_strand_id
1 'polypeptide(L)'
;MTIFFGKPKRITGKPKKQPELMTAEEVHEFGINIVAEYLQKNGYTEIQVCRDPAINPQITAIKEQQPVHIAVRTACYPEHGRLGNEDIARQLVRDAREHGATCYFAPVGLYNADAQNQTAAGLAIQGGKFYVSFKGLEILTSTDQVTLWLGEDDYKSDKLEQLIILLAQSWNGLSPDTIVDYLSPDIIYESQQVLTPMVGKELVVNYLREKMAVIAQDLENSQVFAELAFWPRPIQGQKPSEIPCILLAQGSRENTSAVVLVQSREELINRIDICTVVPNPAMVRRTAIYLVSDAACTVVNPHKVDELVQDLTDVFFQAFWYGSDLLTRAQKIKDPRIVRIIAIRHHFLQNKEAGSCQVLRQTVKHLEGPDFQTLWQMLFDTDEDEAQAALYILSEIGGIYAFRRFGHEIISSSDYHRTLALHGLGRVIIRYLQIMEQGKPVMQEMDIKSGQVKTILQKEQYPDIYARTMNDRREADEYFILPAVSEIEATVAIINNIPGDEFPWPKINILVALNDLSQMVRYRLA
;
A
#
# COMPACT_ATOMS: atom_id res chain seq x y z
N MET A 1 -53.17 29.49 56.07
CA MET A 1 -52.77 29.52 54.65
C MET A 1 -52.27 28.12 54.34
N THR A 2 -53.16 27.28 53.82
CA THR A 2 -52.98 25.82 53.74
C THR A 2 -52.81 25.46 52.26
N ILE A 3 -51.62 25.00 51.88
CA ILE A 3 -51.32 24.65 50.48
C ILE A 3 -51.51 23.14 50.31
N PHE A 4 -52.46 22.78 49.44
CA PHE A 4 -52.77 21.42 49.02
C PHE A 4 -51.65 20.84 48.12
N PHE A 5 -51.11 19.68 48.49
CA PHE A 5 -50.34 18.85 47.56
C PHE A 5 -51.31 17.97 46.75
N GLY A 6 -51.42 18.22 45.44
CA GLY A 6 -52.17 17.39 44.51
C GLY A 6 -51.49 16.03 44.28
N LYS A 7 -52.28 14.95 44.29
CA LYS A 7 -51.83 13.59 43.96
C LYS A 7 -51.38 13.49 42.48
N PRO A 8 -50.31 12.75 42.15
CA PRO A 8 -49.91 12.55 40.77
C PRO A 8 -50.91 11.67 40.02
N LYS A 9 -51.30 12.09 38.80
CA LYS A 9 -52.10 11.31 37.86
C LYS A 9 -51.33 10.06 37.43
N ARG A 10 -51.90 8.87 37.65
CA ARG A 10 -51.47 7.60 37.05
C ARG A 10 -51.66 7.68 35.53
N ILE A 11 -50.57 7.77 34.78
CA ILE A 11 -50.57 7.54 33.33
C ILE A 11 -50.54 6.02 33.12
N THR A 12 -51.70 5.42 32.84
CA THR A 12 -51.81 4.02 32.41
C THR A 12 -51.41 3.92 30.94
N GLY A 13 -50.10 3.94 30.67
CA GLY A 13 -49.55 3.48 29.39
C GLY A 13 -49.55 1.96 29.38
N LYS A 14 -50.18 1.33 28.38
CA LYS A 14 -49.99 -0.10 28.09
C LYS A 14 -48.49 -0.39 28.01
N PRO A 15 -48.00 -1.53 28.55
CA PRO A 15 -46.57 -1.84 28.48
C PRO A 15 -46.14 -1.87 27.01
N LYS A 16 -45.15 -1.05 26.63
CA LYS A 16 -44.46 -1.17 25.34
C LYS A 16 -43.91 -2.60 25.28
N LYS A 17 -44.37 -3.39 24.32
CA LYS A 17 -43.81 -4.71 24.00
C LYS A 17 -42.30 -4.48 23.84
N GLN A 18 -41.47 -5.22 24.59
CA GLN A 18 -40.02 -5.11 24.47
C GLN A 18 -39.63 -5.34 22.99
N PRO A 19 -38.66 -4.60 22.45
CA PRO A 19 -38.21 -4.80 21.08
C PRO A 19 -37.70 -6.24 20.94
N GLU A 20 -38.36 -7.01 20.09
CA GLU A 20 -38.06 -8.40 19.83
C GLU A 20 -36.88 -8.45 18.85
N LEU A 21 -35.82 -9.19 19.19
CA LEU A 21 -34.66 -9.37 18.32
C LEU A 21 -35.04 -10.33 17.19
N MET A 22 -34.57 -10.03 15.98
CA MET A 22 -34.74 -10.91 14.83
C MET A 22 -33.94 -12.20 15.02
N THR A 23 -34.50 -13.32 14.61
CA THR A 23 -33.74 -14.59 14.54
C THR A 23 -32.73 -14.56 13.40
N ALA A 24 -31.81 -15.53 13.37
CA ALA A 24 -30.84 -15.65 12.28
C ALA A 24 -31.54 -15.85 10.92
N GLU A 25 -32.63 -16.60 10.90
CA GLU A 25 -33.46 -16.85 9.72
C GLU A 25 -34.16 -15.56 9.26
N GLU A 26 -34.71 -14.77 10.19
CA GLU A 26 -35.34 -13.49 9.88
C GLU A 26 -34.33 -12.48 9.33
N VAL A 27 -33.11 -12.44 9.88
CA VAL A 27 -31.99 -11.62 9.37
C VAL A 27 -31.58 -12.06 7.97
N HIS A 28 -31.49 -13.37 7.74
CA HIS A 28 -31.16 -13.94 6.45
C HIS A 28 -32.22 -13.59 5.39
N GLU A 29 -33.50 -13.83 5.70
CA GLU A 29 -34.63 -13.49 4.83
C GLU A 29 -34.67 -12.00 4.50
N PHE A 30 -34.38 -11.13 5.48
CA PHE A 30 -34.33 -9.69 5.24
C PHE A 30 -33.26 -9.33 4.19
N GLY A 31 -32.06 -9.91 4.27
CA GLY A 31 -31.03 -9.70 3.25
C GLY A 31 -31.41 -10.24 1.88
N ILE A 32 -32.07 -11.39 1.81
CA ILE A 32 -32.62 -11.93 0.56
C ILE A 32 -33.60 -10.95 -0.09
N ASN A 33 -34.51 -10.36 0.69
CA ASN A 33 -35.49 -9.39 0.18
C ASN A 33 -34.82 -8.14 -0.40
N ILE A 34 -33.76 -7.64 0.24
CA ILE A 34 -32.97 -6.52 -0.27
C ILE A 34 -32.34 -6.88 -1.62
N VAL A 35 -31.73 -8.06 -1.73
CA VAL A 35 -31.10 -8.50 -2.98
C VAL A 35 -32.16 -8.70 -4.06
N ALA A 36 -33.31 -9.32 -3.74
CA ALA A 36 -34.40 -9.51 -4.70
C ALA A 36 -34.95 -8.18 -5.24
N GLU A 37 -35.14 -7.17 -4.37
CA GLU A 37 -35.57 -5.83 -4.80
C GLU A 37 -34.51 -5.15 -5.69
N TYR A 38 -33.23 -5.30 -5.35
CA TYR A 38 -32.13 -4.84 -6.20
C TYR A 38 -32.16 -5.50 -7.58
N LEU A 39 -32.35 -6.82 -7.67
CA LEU A 39 -32.42 -7.54 -8.93
C LEU A 39 -33.58 -7.05 -9.81
N GLN A 40 -34.76 -6.84 -9.22
CA GLN A 40 -35.92 -6.30 -9.93
C GLN A 40 -35.62 -4.92 -10.53
N LYS A 41 -35.02 -4.01 -9.75
CA LYS A 41 -34.65 -2.66 -10.21
C LYS A 41 -33.59 -2.68 -11.30
N ASN A 42 -32.72 -3.69 -11.31
CA ASN A 42 -31.64 -3.84 -12.29
C ASN A 42 -32.01 -4.74 -13.47
N GLY A 43 -33.30 -4.98 -13.71
CA GLY A 43 -33.79 -5.65 -14.93
C GLY A 43 -33.51 -7.14 -14.98
N TYR A 44 -33.43 -7.82 -13.83
CA TYR A 44 -33.52 -9.27 -13.74
C TYR A 44 -34.99 -9.71 -13.80
N THR A 45 -35.23 -10.85 -14.43
CA THR A 45 -36.55 -11.45 -14.66
C THR A 45 -36.58 -12.87 -14.10
N GLU A 46 -37.76 -13.45 -13.92
CA GLU A 46 -37.92 -14.82 -13.38
C GLU A 46 -37.22 -15.07 -12.04
N ILE A 47 -37.20 -14.07 -11.16
CA ILE A 47 -36.54 -14.14 -9.85
C ILE A 47 -37.29 -15.13 -8.95
N GLN A 48 -36.65 -16.26 -8.63
CA GLN A 48 -37.10 -17.24 -7.66
C GLN A 48 -36.22 -17.18 -6.42
N VAL A 49 -36.83 -17.36 -5.24
CA VAL A 49 -36.15 -17.17 -3.95
C VAL A 49 -36.33 -18.40 -3.07
N CYS A 50 -35.21 -18.95 -2.61
CA CYS A 50 -35.11 -19.94 -1.54
C CYS A 50 -34.65 -19.25 -0.25
N ARG A 51 -35.49 -19.32 0.80
CA ARG A 51 -35.22 -18.68 2.10
C ARG A 51 -34.44 -19.54 3.08
N ASP A 52 -34.18 -20.79 2.72
CA ASP A 52 -33.44 -21.71 3.59
C ASP A 52 -31.93 -21.39 3.49
N PRO A 53 -31.27 -20.95 4.58
CA PRO A 53 -29.86 -20.62 4.55
C PRO A 53 -28.95 -21.83 4.27
N ALA A 54 -29.44 -23.06 4.47
CA ALA A 54 -28.70 -24.28 4.20
C ALA A 54 -28.75 -24.68 2.71
N ILE A 55 -29.71 -24.17 1.94
CA ILE A 55 -29.92 -24.53 0.54
C ILE A 55 -29.39 -23.42 -0.36
N ASN A 56 -28.46 -23.76 -1.24
CA ASN A 56 -27.89 -22.85 -2.22
C ASN A 56 -28.32 -23.25 -3.64
N PRO A 57 -28.43 -22.29 -4.59
CA PRO A 57 -28.41 -20.84 -4.37
C PRO A 57 -29.68 -20.33 -3.64
N GLN A 58 -29.60 -19.16 -3.00
CA GLN A 58 -30.76 -18.52 -2.37
C GLN A 58 -31.66 -17.81 -3.37
N ILE A 59 -31.11 -17.35 -4.50
CA ILE A 59 -31.90 -16.71 -5.55
C ILE A 59 -31.46 -17.26 -6.90
N THR A 60 -32.42 -17.61 -7.76
CA THR A 60 -32.20 -17.83 -9.19
C THR A 60 -32.96 -16.79 -9.97
N ALA A 61 -32.39 -16.31 -11.08
CA ALA A 61 -33.03 -15.30 -11.93
C ALA A 61 -32.52 -15.40 -13.37
N ILE A 62 -33.08 -14.61 -14.28
CA ILE A 62 -32.62 -14.45 -15.66
C ILE A 62 -32.27 -13.00 -15.92
N LYS A 63 -31.07 -12.76 -16.45
CA LYS A 63 -30.62 -11.45 -16.93
C LYS A 63 -30.21 -11.57 -18.39
N GLU A 64 -30.84 -10.80 -19.27
CA GLU A 64 -30.47 -10.78 -20.71
C GLU A 64 -30.44 -12.18 -21.35
N GLN A 65 -31.43 -13.01 -21.02
CA GLN A 65 -31.57 -14.42 -21.45
C GLN A 65 -30.55 -15.41 -20.82
N GLN A 66 -29.68 -14.93 -19.92
CA GLN A 66 -28.73 -15.77 -19.19
C GLN A 66 -29.26 -16.11 -17.78
N PRO A 67 -29.35 -17.40 -17.40
CA PRO A 67 -29.72 -17.78 -16.04
C PRO A 67 -28.60 -17.42 -15.06
N VAL A 68 -28.95 -17.02 -13.85
CA VAL A 68 -28.02 -16.65 -12.78
C VAL A 68 -28.41 -17.34 -11.48
N HIS A 69 -27.41 -17.83 -10.74
CA HIS A 69 -27.54 -18.44 -9.42
C HIS A 69 -26.84 -17.52 -8.41
N ILE A 70 -27.53 -17.08 -7.37
CA ILE A 70 -27.03 -16.07 -6.43
C ILE A 70 -27.07 -16.64 -5.00
N ALA A 71 -25.91 -16.73 -4.37
CA ALA A 71 -25.79 -17.02 -2.95
C ALA A 71 -25.90 -15.71 -2.16
N VAL A 72 -26.78 -15.66 -1.16
CA VAL A 72 -26.94 -14.47 -0.30
C VAL A 72 -26.43 -14.80 1.10
N ARG A 73 -25.60 -13.94 1.70
CA ARG A 73 -25.24 -14.07 3.12
C ARG A 73 -25.44 -12.74 3.83
N THR A 74 -26.10 -12.79 4.97
CA THR A 74 -26.51 -11.60 5.72
C THR A 74 -25.92 -11.66 7.11
N ALA A 75 -25.29 -10.58 7.57
CA ALA A 75 -24.76 -10.46 8.92
C ALA A 75 -25.05 -9.08 9.50
N CYS A 76 -25.10 -8.99 10.83
CA CYS A 76 -25.23 -7.72 11.54
C CYS A 76 -23.85 -7.23 11.98
N TYR A 77 -23.67 -5.91 12.08
CA TYR A 77 -22.44 -5.29 12.56
C TYR A 77 -21.93 -5.92 13.88
N PRO A 78 -20.61 -6.12 14.05
CA PRO A 78 -19.51 -5.75 13.15
C PRO A 78 -19.22 -6.76 12.03
N GLU A 79 -19.97 -7.86 11.96
CA GLU A 79 -19.74 -8.89 10.97
C GLU A 79 -20.33 -8.51 9.61
N HIS A 80 -19.80 -9.15 8.56
CA HIS A 80 -20.28 -9.00 7.20
C HIS A 80 -20.70 -10.35 6.64
N GLY A 81 -21.66 -10.37 5.72
CA GLY A 81 -22.03 -11.56 4.98
C GLY A 81 -20.81 -12.16 4.30
N ARG A 82 -20.39 -13.36 4.70
CA ARG A 82 -19.26 -14.08 4.12
C ARG A 82 -19.71 -15.42 3.61
N LEU A 83 -19.22 -15.81 2.43
CA LEU A 83 -19.17 -17.22 2.06
C LEU A 83 -18.22 -17.91 3.04
N GLY A 84 -18.66 -19.04 3.60
CA GLY A 84 -17.87 -19.81 4.56
C GLY A 84 -16.69 -20.53 3.87
N ASN A 85 -16.55 -21.82 4.16
CA ASN A 85 -15.48 -22.67 3.62
C ASN A 85 -15.48 -22.68 2.07
N GLU A 86 -14.28 -22.75 1.47
CA GLU A 86 -14.04 -22.85 0.02
C GLU A 86 -14.88 -23.94 -0.67
N ASP A 87 -15.18 -25.04 0.04
CA ASP A 87 -16.00 -26.13 -0.50
C ASP A 87 -17.41 -25.69 -0.90
N ILE A 88 -18.01 -24.75 -0.15
CA ILE A 88 -19.35 -24.21 -0.44
C ILE A 88 -19.30 -23.36 -1.72
N ALA A 89 -18.26 -22.53 -1.86
CA ALA A 89 -18.06 -21.72 -3.06
C ALA A 89 -17.83 -22.61 -4.30
N ARG A 90 -17.03 -23.68 -4.17
CA ARG A 90 -16.80 -24.66 -5.25
C ARG A 90 -18.09 -25.39 -5.62
N GLN A 91 -18.92 -25.76 -4.64
CA GLN A 91 -20.20 -26.44 -4.90
C GLN A 91 -21.18 -25.52 -5.62
N LEU A 92 -21.31 -24.26 -5.18
CA LEU A 92 -22.13 -23.23 -5.81
C LEU A 92 -21.77 -23.01 -7.28
N VAL A 93 -20.47 -22.93 -7.56
CA VAL A 93 -19.96 -22.76 -8.93
C VAL A 93 -20.22 -24.01 -9.79
N ARG A 94 -20.09 -25.20 -9.23
CA ARG A 94 -20.42 -26.46 -9.94
C ARG A 94 -21.90 -26.57 -10.24
N ASP A 95 -22.75 -26.28 -9.27
CA ASP A 95 -24.21 -26.31 -9.42
C ASP A 95 -24.68 -25.30 -10.49
N ALA A 96 -24.20 -24.06 -10.42
CA ALA A 96 -24.53 -23.05 -11.44
C ALA A 96 -24.10 -23.52 -12.85
N ARG A 97 -22.93 -24.13 -12.98
CA ARG A 97 -22.44 -24.69 -14.24
C ARG A 97 -23.33 -25.81 -14.79
N GLU A 98 -23.75 -26.76 -13.95
CA GLU A 98 -24.65 -27.85 -14.35
C GLU A 98 -25.99 -27.33 -14.89
N HIS A 99 -26.41 -26.16 -14.44
CA HIS A 99 -27.62 -25.46 -14.88
C HIS A 99 -27.37 -24.39 -15.96
N GLY A 100 -26.13 -24.27 -16.47
CA GLY A 100 -25.76 -23.25 -17.47
C GLY A 100 -25.87 -21.80 -16.98
N ALA A 101 -25.88 -21.60 -15.65
CA ALA A 101 -26.09 -20.33 -15.00
C ALA A 101 -24.78 -19.66 -14.56
N THR A 102 -24.77 -18.33 -14.52
CA THR A 102 -23.68 -17.56 -13.92
C THR A 102 -23.86 -17.51 -12.41
N CYS A 103 -22.84 -17.94 -11.66
CA CYS A 103 -22.89 -17.92 -10.20
C CYS A 103 -22.48 -16.54 -9.67
N TYR A 104 -23.20 -16.04 -8.67
CA TYR A 104 -22.94 -14.80 -7.97
C TYR A 104 -23.05 -14.97 -6.45
N PHE A 105 -22.46 -14.03 -5.73
CA PHE A 105 -22.54 -13.87 -4.29
C PHE A 105 -23.02 -12.46 -3.94
N ALA A 106 -23.89 -12.36 -2.95
CA ALA A 106 -24.42 -11.11 -2.44
C ALA A 106 -24.16 -11.02 -0.91
N PRO A 107 -23.09 -10.31 -0.50
CA PRO A 107 -22.84 -10.02 0.91
C PRO A 107 -23.72 -8.84 1.38
N VAL A 108 -24.54 -9.07 2.39
CA VAL A 108 -25.43 -8.05 2.97
C VAL A 108 -25.07 -7.79 4.43
N GLY A 109 -24.75 -6.53 4.74
CA GLY A 109 -24.53 -6.06 6.11
C GLY A 109 -25.72 -5.25 6.63
N LEU A 110 -26.20 -5.56 7.83
CA LEU A 110 -27.28 -4.84 8.51
C LEU A 110 -26.77 -4.08 9.72
N TYR A 111 -27.22 -2.82 9.85
CA TYR A 111 -26.84 -1.93 10.93
C TYR A 111 -28.11 -1.30 11.50
N ASN A 112 -28.32 -1.42 12.79
CA ASN A 112 -29.46 -0.78 13.44
C ASN A 112 -29.30 0.75 13.40
N ALA A 113 -30.20 1.42 12.69
CA ALA A 113 -30.12 2.87 12.46
C ALA A 113 -30.47 3.70 13.71
N ASP A 114 -31.17 3.10 14.68
CA ASP A 114 -31.56 3.75 15.93
C ASP A 114 -30.53 3.50 17.06
N ALA A 115 -29.40 2.87 16.74
CA ALA A 115 -28.35 2.57 17.70
C ALA A 115 -27.57 3.81 18.16
N GLN A 116 -27.40 3.94 19.47
CA GLN A 116 -26.62 5.03 20.09
C GLN A 116 -25.15 4.66 20.33
N ASN A 117 -24.78 3.40 20.12
CA ASN A 117 -23.42 2.90 20.28
C ASN A 117 -23.18 1.67 19.39
N GLN A 118 -21.91 1.27 19.26
CA GLN A 118 -21.48 0.18 18.37
C GLN A 118 -22.09 -1.19 18.73
N THR A 119 -22.29 -1.48 20.02
CA THR A 119 -22.93 -2.73 20.46
C THR A 119 -24.40 -2.77 20.07
N ALA A 120 -25.12 -1.66 20.19
CA ALA A 120 -26.50 -1.54 19.76
C ALA A 120 -26.64 -1.56 18.22
N ALA A 121 -25.60 -1.14 17.48
CA ALA A 121 -25.60 -1.14 16.01
C ALA A 121 -25.68 -2.55 15.42
N GLY A 122 -25.22 -3.57 16.14
CA GLY A 122 -25.32 -4.98 15.75
C GLY A 122 -26.64 -5.66 16.08
N LEU A 123 -27.56 -4.99 16.77
CA LEU A 123 -28.82 -5.61 17.21
C LEU A 123 -29.89 -5.49 16.12
N ALA A 124 -30.24 -6.61 15.48
CA ALA A 124 -31.37 -6.68 14.56
C ALA A 124 -32.70 -6.67 15.32
N ILE A 125 -33.40 -5.54 15.33
CA ILE A 125 -34.69 -5.38 16.00
C ILE A 125 -35.82 -5.51 14.97
N GLN A 126 -36.80 -6.37 15.27
CA GLN A 126 -37.96 -6.58 14.40
C GLN A 126 -38.75 -5.28 14.24
N GLY A 127 -38.99 -4.88 12.98
CA GLY A 127 -39.66 -3.60 12.64
C GLY A 127 -38.81 -2.35 12.90
N GLY A 128 -37.54 -2.50 13.25
CA GLY A 128 -36.57 -1.41 13.38
C GLY A 128 -36.12 -0.86 12.03
N LYS A 129 -35.44 0.29 12.06
CA LYS A 129 -34.81 0.87 10.87
C LYS A 129 -33.38 0.36 10.74
N PHE A 130 -32.98 0.06 9.51
CA PHE A 130 -31.65 -0.45 9.21
C PHE A 130 -30.94 0.42 8.17
N TYR A 131 -29.65 0.68 8.39
CA TYR A 131 -28.75 0.97 7.28
C TYR A 131 -28.30 -0.36 6.68
N VAL A 132 -28.26 -0.42 5.36
CA VAL A 132 -27.86 -1.60 4.61
C VAL A 132 -26.53 -1.32 3.92
N SER A 133 -25.54 -2.17 4.17
CA SER A 133 -24.30 -2.21 3.39
C SER A 133 -24.42 -3.35 2.39
N PHE A 134 -24.72 -3.02 1.14
CA PHE A 134 -24.78 -3.95 0.02
C PHE A 134 -24.18 -3.27 -1.20
N LYS A 135 -23.05 -3.80 -1.69
CA LYS A 135 -22.26 -3.19 -2.79
C LYS A 135 -22.61 -3.76 -4.18
N GLY A 136 -23.60 -4.64 -4.26
CA GLY A 136 -23.98 -5.34 -5.50
C GLY A 136 -23.59 -6.82 -5.49
N LEU A 137 -23.73 -7.46 -6.65
CA LEU A 137 -23.39 -8.88 -6.83
C LEU A 137 -21.91 -9.05 -7.17
N GLU A 138 -21.27 -9.99 -6.52
CA GLU A 138 -19.92 -10.47 -6.82
C GLU A 138 -20.04 -11.74 -7.67
N ILE A 139 -19.34 -11.88 -8.79
CA ILE A 139 -19.37 -13.15 -9.54
C ILE A 139 -18.68 -14.24 -8.68
N LEU A 140 -19.12 -15.49 -8.79
CA LEU A 140 -18.39 -16.65 -8.29
C LEU A 140 -18.02 -17.51 -9.50
N THR A 141 -16.73 -17.77 -9.69
CA THR A 141 -16.26 -18.69 -10.74
C THR A 141 -15.10 -19.52 -10.24
N SER A 142 -14.86 -20.67 -10.87
CA SER A 142 -13.71 -21.51 -10.60
C SER A 142 -12.61 -21.24 -11.64
N THR A 143 -11.36 -21.47 -11.26
CA THR A 143 -10.17 -21.23 -12.11
C THR A 143 -10.18 -21.96 -13.44
N ASP A 144 -10.91 -23.08 -13.51
CA ASP A 144 -11.14 -23.90 -14.70
C ASP A 144 -12.29 -23.42 -15.60
N GLN A 145 -13.06 -22.40 -15.19
CA GLN A 145 -14.19 -21.85 -15.95
C GLN A 145 -13.91 -20.48 -16.58
N VAL A 146 -12.81 -19.81 -16.21
CA VAL A 146 -12.37 -18.66 -16.99
C VAL A 146 -11.66 -19.21 -18.22
N THR A 147 -12.31 -19.14 -19.38
CA THR A 147 -11.61 -19.32 -20.65
C THR A 147 -10.74 -18.09 -20.89
N LEU A 148 -9.63 -18.01 -20.16
CA LEU A 148 -8.54 -17.10 -20.49
C LEU A 148 -7.85 -17.70 -21.71
N TRP A 149 -8.05 -17.06 -22.86
CA TRP A 149 -7.35 -17.39 -24.10
C TRP A 149 -5.88 -17.02 -23.95
N LEU A 150 -5.10 -17.90 -23.33
CA LEU A 150 -3.66 -17.79 -23.23
C LEU A 150 -3.07 -18.69 -24.31
N GLY A 151 -2.83 -18.12 -25.49
CA GLY A 151 -2.05 -18.78 -26.54
C GLY A 151 -0.66 -19.14 -26.01
N GLU A 152 -0.13 -20.29 -26.45
CA GLU A 152 1.09 -20.90 -25.91
C GLU A 152 2.39 -20.08 -26.15
N ASP A 153 2.33 -18.99 -26.93
CA ASP A 153 3.55 -18.39 -27.52
C ASP A 153 3.90 -16.94 -27.09
N ASP A 154 3.08 -16.19 -26.35
CA ASP A 154 3.29 -14.73 -26.18
C ASP A 154 3.92 -14.25 -24.84
N TYR A 155 4.23 -15.14 -23.90
CA TYR A 155 4.69 -14.74 -22.53
C TYR A 155 6.23 -14.71 -22.32
N LYS A 156 7.03 -14.58 -23.39
CA LYS A 156 8.51 -14.55 -23.29
C LYS A 156 9.15 -13.33 -23.93
N SER A 157 8.75 -12.14 -23.50
CA SER A 157 9.35 -10.90 -23.96
C SER A 157 9.47 -9.93 -22.78
N ASP A 158 10.70 -9.46 -22.51
CA ASP A 158 11.01 -8.38 -21.55
C ASP A 158 10.12 -7.12 -21.76
N LYS A 159 9.49 -7.01 -22.93
CA LYS A 159 8.62 -5.91 -23.33
C LYS A 159 7.20 -6.01 -22.79
N LEU A 160 6.65 -7.21 -22.56
CA LEU A 160 5.31 -7.36 -21.96
C LEU A 160 5.31 -6.85 -20.51
N GLU A 161 6.37 -7.14 -19.76
CA GLU A 161 6.53 -6.62 -18.40
C GLU A 161 6.59 -5.09 -18.40
N GLN A 162 7.33 -4.48 -19.34
CA GLN A 162 7.36 -3.03 -19.52
C GLN A 162 5.98 -2.43 -19.85
N LEU A 163 5.18 -3.09 -20.68
CA LEU A 163 3.82 -2.65 -21.00
C LEU A 163 2.88 -2.75 -19.78
N ILE A 164 3.01 -3.82 -18.99
CA ILE A 164 2.28 -3.98 -17.72
C ILE A 164 2.69 -2.89 -16.74
N ILE A 165 3.98 -2.54 -16.69
CA ILE A 165 4.50 -1.46 -15.86
C ILE A 165 3.85 -0.12 -16.26
N LEU A 166 3.88 0.23 -17.55
CA LEU A 166 3.28 1.47 -18.07
C LEU A 166 1.77 1.52 -17.79
N LEU A 167 1.07 0.38 -17.86
CA LEU A 167 -0.35 0.31 -17.54
C LEU A 167 -0.60 0.48 -16.04
N ALA A 168 0.20 -0.13 -15.16
CA ALA A 168 0.09 0.07 -13.71
C ALA A 168 0.32 1.53 -13.33
N GLN A 169 1.31 2.16 -13.95
CA GLN A 169 1.60 3.58 -13.82
C GLN A 169 0.40 4.46 -14.21
N SER A 170 -0.30 4.12 -15.30
CA SER A 170 -1.50 4.84 -15.73
C SER A 170 -2.63 4.79 -14.68
N TRP A 171 -2.78 3.65 -13.98
CA TRP A 171 -3.75 3.49 -12.89
C TRP A 171 -3.34 4.24 -11.62
N ASN A 172 -2.05 4.23 -11.27
CA ASN A 172 -1.52 5.00 -10.15
C ASN A 172 -1.70 6.52 -10.37
N GLY A 173 -1.50 6.99 -11.60
CA GLY A 173 -1.67 8.40 -11.98
C GLY A 173 -3.11 8.80 -12.33
N LEU A 174 -4.06 7.85 -12.36
CA LEU A 174 -5.43 8.06 -12.87
C LEU A 174 -5.46 8.80 -14.22
N SER A 175 -4.53 8.46 -15.10
CA SER A 175 -4.46 8.99 -16.46
C SER A 175 -4.02 7.91 -17.44
N PRO A 176 -4.80 7.62 -18.49
CA PRO A 176 -4.42 6.62 -19.49
C PRO A 176 -3.40 7.15 -20.50
N ASP A 177 -3.04 8.43 -20.48
CA ASP A 177 -2.22 9.06 -21.53
C ASP A 177 -0.84 8.40 -21.68
N THR A 178 -0.27 7.85 -20.61
CA THR A 178 1.01 7.13 -20.62
C THR A 178 0.96 5.80 -21.38
N ILE A 179 -0.23 5.23 -21.59
CA ILE A 179 -0.39 3.93 -22.25
C ILE A 179 -1.01 4.03 -23.64
N VAL A 180 -1.58 5.19 -24.03
CA VAL A 180 -2.31 5.36 -25.31
C VAL A 180 -1.49 4.91 -26.51
N ASP A 181 -0.23 5.32 -26.62
CA ASP A 181 0.63 4.99 -27.77
C ASP A 181 0.96 3.49 -27.86
N TYR A 182 0.83 2.79 -26.74
CA TYR A 182 1.09 1.36 -26.62
C TYR A 182 -0.15 0.48 -26.76
N LEU A 183 -1.33 1.06 -27.00
CA LEU A 183 -2.55 0.29 -27.27
C LEU A 183 -2.70 -0.01 -28.77
N SER A 184 -3.01 -1.27 -29.09
CA SER A 184 -3.35 -1.73 -30.43
C SER A 184 -4.62 -1.04 -30.93
N PRO A 185 -4.74 -0.71 -32.23
CA PRO A 185 -5.97 -0.13 -32.80
C PRO A 185 -7.22 -0.97 -32.53
N ASP A 186 -7.07 -2.30 -32.49
CA ASP A 186 -8.12 -3.30 -32.26
C ASP A 186 -8.18 -3.82 -30.81
N ILE A 187 -7.63 -3.06 -29.85
CA ILE A 187 -7.60 -3.46 -28.44
C ILE A 187 -8.98 -3.86 -27.92
N ILE A 188 -8.99 -4.95 -27.13
CA ILE A 188 -10.16 -5.42 -26.41
C ILE A 188 -10.00 -5.07 -24.93
N TYR A 189 -10.96 -4.37 -24.37
CA TYR A 189 -11.06 -4.15 -22.93
C TYR A 189 -12.28 -4.88 -22.40
N GLU A 190 -12.06 -5.73 -21.40
CA GLU A 190 -13.12 -6.44 -20.70
C GLU A 190 -12.98 -6.22 -19.20
N SER A 191 -14.11 -6.13 -18.51
CA SER A 191 -14.14 -6.06 -17.06
C SER A 191 -15.33 -6.86 -16.60
N GLN A 192 -15.20 -7.54 -15.47
CA GLN A 192 -16.30 -8.31 -14.88
C GLN A 192 -17.52 -7.44 -14.45
N GLN A 193 -17.44 -6.12 -14.61
CA GLN A 193 -18.53 -5.15 -14.44
C GLN A 193 -19.07 -4.56 -15.77
N VAL A 194 -18.48 -4.93 -16.92
CA VAL A 194 -18.88 -4.48 -18.26
C VAL A 194 -19.44 -5.69 -19.02
N LEU A 195 -20.76 -5.67 -19.30
CA LEU A 195 -21.51 -6.79 -19.90
C LEU A 195 -21.10 -7.14 -21.34
N THR A 196 -20.42 -6.23 -22.06
CA THR A 196 -19.97 -6.45 -23.44
C THR A 196 -18.54 -5.93 -23.59
N PRO A 197 -17.58 -6.74 -24.09
CA PRO A 197 -16.21 -6.30 -24.31
C PRO A 197 -16.18 -5.05 -25.20
N MET A 198 -15.44 -4.03 -24.77
CA MET A 198 -15.19 -2.84 -25.59
C MET A 198 -14.07 -3.16 -26.56
N VAL A 199 -14.31 -2.88 -27.84
CA VAL A 199 -13.35 -3.15 -28.91
C VAL A 199 -13.01 -1.85 -29.61
N GLY A 200 -11.71 -1.58 -29.76
CA GLY A 200 -11.19 -0.43 -30.48
C GLY A 200 -10.56 0.62 -29.57
N LYS A 201 -9.40 1.13 -29.99
CA LYS A 201 -8.54 2.04 -29.23
C LYS A 201 -9.27 3.28 -28.72
N GLU A 202 -10.00 4.00 -29.58
CA GLU A 202 -10.69 5.24 -29.18
C GLU A 202 -11.74 4.99 -28.08
N LEU A 203 -12.53 3.92 -28.22
CA LEU A 203 -13.55 3.56 -27.26
C LEU A 203 -12.95 3.22 -25.89
N VAL A 204 -11.89 2.40 -25.88
CA VAL A 204 -11.19 1.99 -24.66
C VAL A 204 -10.52 3.19 -23.98
N VAL A 205 -9.83 4.05 -24.74
CA VAL A 205 -9.15 5.23 -24.17
C VAL A 205 -10.16 6.21 -23.56
N ASN A 206 -11.27 6.50 -24.24
CA ASN A 206 -12.30 7.39 -23.71
C ASN A 206 -12.93 6.82 -22.43
N TYR A 207 -13.24 5.53 -22.42
CA TYR A 207 -13.75 4.86 -21.22
C TYR A 207 -12.76 4.92 -20.04
N LEU A 208 -11.47 4.66 -20.28
CA LEU A 208 -10.46 4.75 -19.23
C LEU A 208 -10.33 6.18 -18.69
N ARG A 209 -10.34 7.20 -19.56
CA ARG A 209 -10.30 8.61 -19.13
C ARG A 209 -11.48 8.96 -18.24
N GLU A 210 -12.70 8.59 -18.65
CA GLU A 210 -13.91 8.84 -17.86
C GLU A 210 -13.87 8.11 -16.52
N LYS A 211 -13.53 6.82 -16.52
CA LYS A 211 -13.45 6.01 -15.30
C LYS A 211 -12.41 6.55 -14.32
N MET A 212 -11.21 6.88 -14.79
CA MET A 212 -10.15 7.42 -13.96
C MET A 212 -10.50 8.83 -13.44
N ALA A 213 -11.18 9.66 -14.23
CA ALA A 213 -11.68 10.97 -13.79
C ALA A 213 -12.74 10.85 -12.68
N VAL A 214 -13.65 9.87 -12.77
CA VAL A 214 -14.63 9.59 -11.72
C VAL A 214 -13.95 9.18 -10.42
N ILE A 215 -12.95 8.28 -10.50
CA ILE A 215 -12.18 7.86 -9.33
C ILE A 215 -11.41 9.05 -8.73
N ALA A 216 -10.82 9.91 -9.55
CA ALA A 216 -10.08 11.09 -9.10
C ALA A 216 -10.95 12.11 -8.34
N GLN A 217 -12.27 12.13 -8.58
CA GLN A 217 -13.22 13.03 -7.92
C GLN A 217 -13.69 12.52 -6.54
N ASP A 218 -13.49 11.24 -6.22
CA ASP A 218 -13.85 10.65 -4.93
C ASP A 218 -12.77 10.99 -3.87
N LEU A 219 -12.95 12.07 -3.11
CA LEU A 219 -11.96 12.55 -2.13
C LEU A 219 -11.56 11.55 -1.03
N GLU A 220 -12.40 10.54 -0.75
CA GLU A 220 -12.09 9.51 0.26
C GLU A 220 -11.38 8.28 -0.34
N ASN A 221 -11.64 7.97 -1.61
CA ASN A 221 -11.06 6.80 -2.29
C ASN A 221 -10.26 7.14 -3.56
N SER A 222 -9.87 8.40 -3.79
CA SER A 222 -9.19 8.81 -5.02
C SER A 222 -7.81 8.21 -5.18
N GLN A 223 -7.22 7.70 -4.08
CA GLN A 223 -5.92 7.07 -4.14
C GLN A 223 -6.04 5.64 -4.66
N VAL A 224 -5.57 5.40 -5.87
CA VAL A 224 -5.43 4.06 -6.45
C VAL A 224 -4.00 3.58 -6.30
N PHE A 225 -3.85 2.31 -5.93
CA PHE A 225 -2.58 1.60 -5.89
C PHE A 225 -2.63 0.46 -6.90
N ALA A 226 -1.81 0.57 -7.94
CA ALA A 226 -1.57 -0.47 -8.92
C ALA A 226 -0.18 -1.07 -8.65
N GLU A 227 -0.17 -2.29 -8.16
CA GLU A 227 1.01 -3.07 -7.77
C GLU A 227 1.29 -4.12 -8.85
N LEU A 228 2.55 -4.34 -9.22
CA LEU A 228 2.90 -5.51 -10.02
C LEU A 228 2.66 -6.77 -9.19
N ALA A 229 2.01 -7.77 -9.76
CA ALA A 229 1.75 -9.03 -9.09
C ALA A 229 1.94 -10.20 -10.06
N PHE A 230 2.08 -11.40 -9.50
CA PHE A 230 2.22 -12.62 -10.28
C PHE A 230 1.08 -13.56 -9.95
N TRP A 231 0.33 -13.98 -10.95
CA TRP A 231 -0.72 -14.97 -10.77
C TRP A 231 -0.15 -16.38 -11.01
N PRO A 232 -0.02 -17.23 -9.96
CA PRO A 232 0.45 -18.59 -10.13
C PRO A 232 -0.61 -19.44 -10.84
N ARG A 233 -0.26 -19.98 -12.01
CA ARG A 233 -1.11 -20.94 -12.73
C ARG A 233 -0.70 -22.37 -12.38
N PRO A 234 -1.52 -23.13 -11.63
CA PRO A 234 -1.29 -24.56 -11.48
C PRO A 234 -1.66 -25.26 -12.79
N ILE A 235 -0.67 -25.68 -13.56
CA ILE A 235 -0.87 -26.58 -14.70
C ILE A 235 -0.63 -28.00 -14.19
N GLN A 236 -1.63 -28.88 -14.30
CA GLN A 236 -1.49 -30.29 -13.90
C GLN A 236 -0.32 -30.93 -14.67
N GLY A 237 0.70 -31.39 -13.95
CA GLY A 237 1.84 -32.10 -14.53
C GLY A 237 2.98 -31.23 -15.07
N GLN A 238 2.93 -29.91 -14.93
CA GLN A 238 4.02 -28.99 -15.29
C GLN A 238 4.39 -28.06 -14.12
N LYS A 239 5.62 -27.50 -14.13
CA LYS A 239 6.01 -26.46 -13.17
C LYS A 239 5.04 -25.27 -13.30
N PRO A 240 4.58 -24.66 -12.19
CA PRO A 240 3.71 -23.50 -12.25
C PRO A 240 4.33 -22.40 -13.11
N SER A 241 3.60 -21.90 -14.10
CA SER A 241 3.95 -20.65 -14.78
C SER A 241 3.32 -19.50 -13.99
N GLU A 242 4.10 -18.47 -13.71
CA GLU A 242 3.60 -17.24 -13.11
C GLU A 242 3.26 -16.25 -14.23
N ILE A 243 2.03 -15.76 -14.24
CA ILE A 243 1.56 -14.77 -15.22
C ILE A 243 1.73 -13.38 -14.58
N PRO A 244 2.50 -12.47 -15.18
CA PRO A 244 2.59 -11.09 -14.69
C PRO A 244 1.23 -10.39 -14.85
N CYS A 245 0.83 -9.65 -13.83
CA CYS A 245 -0.47 -8.97 -13.75
C CYS A 245 -0.36 -7.72 -12.86
N ILE A 246 -1.45 -6.93 -12.79
CA ILE A 246 -1.52 -5.75 -11.92
C ILE A 246 -2.54 -6.02 -10.82
N LEU A 247 -2.18 -5.81 -9.57
CA LEU A 247 -3.10 -5.82 -8.44
C LEU A 247 -3.54 -4.38 -8.14
N LEU A 248 -4.83 -4.10 -8.28
CA LEU A 248 -5.43 -2.82 -7.94
C LEU A 248 -5.93 -2.82 -6.49
N ALA A 249 -5.69 -1.72 -5.79
CA ALA A 249 -6.25 -1.40 -4.48
C ALA A 249 -6.66 0.08 -4.45
N GLN A 250 -7.61 0.44 -3.58
CA GLN A 250 -8.15 1.81 -3.54
C GLN A 250 -8.30 2.32 -2.11
N GLY A 251 -7.92 3.56 -1.84
CA GLY A 251 -7.90 4.19 -0.51
C GLY A 251 -6.74 3.69 0.38
N SER A 252 -6.51 2.38 0.45
CA SER A 252 -5.34 1.78 1.10
C SER A 252 -4.78 0.61 0.29
N ARG A 253 -3.49 0.32 0.47
CA ARG A 253 -2.79 -0.80 -0.18
C ARG A 253 -3.36 -2.18 0.17
N GLU A 254 -4.04 -2.28 1.32
CA GLU A 254 -4.68 -3.52 1.77
C GLU A 254 -6.12 -3.66 1.28
N ASN A 255 -6.73 -2.56 0.82
CA ASN A 255 -8.07 -2.58 0.24
C ASN A 255 -8.01 -2.93 -1.26
N THR A 256 -7.55 -4.15 -1.53
CA THR A 256 -7.42 -4.70 -2.89
C THR A 256 -8.78 -4.89 -3.54
N SER A 257 -8.93 -4.41 -4.77
CA SER A 257 -10.21 -4.36 -5.48
C SER A 257 -10.27 -5.29 -6.70
N ALA A 258 -9.18 -5.41 -7.48
CA ALA A 258 -9.17 -6.20 -8.70
C ALA A 258 -7.76 -6.62 -9.13
N VAL A 259 -7.68 -7.60 -10.03
CA VAL A 259 -6.49 -8.01 -10.76
C VAL A 259 -6.67 -7.65 -12.23
N VAL A 260 -5.66 -7.05 -12.86
CA VAL A 260 -5.65 -6.72 -14.29
C VAL A 260 -4.71 -7.66 -15.02
N LEU A 261 -5.24 -8.34 -16.03
CA LEU A 261 -4.48 -9.16 -16.97
C LEU A 261 -4.27 -8.40 -18.27
N VAL A 262 -3.10 -8.56 -18.85
CA VAL A 262 -2.68 -7.86 -20.06
C VAL A 262 -2.15 -8.87 -21.06
N GLN A 263 -2.52 -8.68 -22.33
CA GLN A 263 -1.91 -9.36 -23.46
C GLN A 263 -1.27 -8.34 -24.38
N SER A 264 -0.14 -8.73 -24.97
CA SER A 264 0.53 -7.95 -26.00
C SER A 264 0.66 -8.77 -27.27
N ARG A 265 0.53 -8.11 -28.43
CA ARG A 265 0.87 -8.65 -29.74
C ARG A 265 1.60 -7.55 -30.50
N GLU A 266 2.68 -7.92 -31.19
CA GLU A 266 3.53 -6.96 -31.93
C GLU A 266 3.96 -5.76 -31.06
N GLU A 267 4.31 -6.03 -29.80
CA GLU A 267 4.77 -5.02 -28.83
C GLU A 267 3.73 -3.97 -28.43
N LEU A 268 2.47 -4.16 -28.78
CA LEU A 268 1.33 -3.34 -28.35
C LEU A 268 0.39 -4.14 -27.47
N ILE A 269 -0.24 -3.49 -26.50
CA ILE A 269 -1.32 -4.07 -25.71
C ILE A 269 -2.52 -4.26 -26.62
N ASN A 270 -2.92 -5.51 -26.84
CA ASN A 270 -4.09 -5.86 -27.63
C ASN A 270 -5.28 -6.29 -26.75
N ARG A 271 -5.07 -6.57 -25.46
CA ARG A 271 -6.14 -6.93 -24.54
C ARG A 271 -5.85 -6.53 -23.10
N ILE A 272 -6.88 -6.01 -22.42
CA ILE A 272 -6.89 -5.70 -20.99
C ILE A 272 -8.13 -6.33 -20.37
N ASP A 273 -7.96 -7.21 -19.39
CA ASP A 273 -9.05 -7.81 -18.63
C ASP A 273 -8.96 -7.40 -17.15
N ILE A 274 -10.01 -6.78 -16.60
CA ILE A 274 -10.12 -6.47 -15.17
C ILE A 274 -10.97 -7.53 -14.47
N CYS A 275 -10.32 -8.33 -13.63
CA CYS A 275 -10.86 -9.46 -12.91
C CYS A 275 -11.01 -9.12 -11.41
N THR A 276 -12.21 -9.26 -10.86
CA THR A 276 -12.45 -9.14 -9.41
C THR A 276 -12.61 -10.51 -8.76
N VAL A 277 -12.87 -11.55 -9.56
CA VAL A 277 -13.27 -12.87 -9.07
C VAL A 277 -12.25 -13.96 -9.35
N VAL A 278 -11.78 -14.06 -10.61
CA VAL A 278 -10.70 -14.97 -11.00
C VAL A 278 -9.89 -14.35 -12.14
N PRO A 279 -8.57 -14.17 -11.94
CA PRO A 279 -7.92 -14.13 -10.63
C PRO A 279 -8.56 -13.05 -9.74
N ASN A 280 -8.77 -13.36 -8.46
CA ASN A 280 -9.06 -12.32 -7.47
C ASN A 280 -7.75 -11.89 -6.76
N PRO A 281 -7.77 -10.75 -6.07
CA PRO A 281 -6.62 -10.26 -5.31
C PRO A 281 -5.92 -11.26 -4.37
N ALA A 282 -6.65 -12.19 -3.75
CA ALA A 282 -6.06 -13.17 -2.82
C ALA A 282 -5.31 -14.29 -3.55
N MET A 283 -5.53 -14.45 -4.86
CA MET A 283 -4.92 -15.50 -5.67
C MET A 283 -3.57 -15.10 -6.28
N VAL A 284 -3.17 -13.85 -6.16
CA VAL A 284 -1.92 -13.34 -6.77
C VAL A 284 -0.82 -13.18 -5.73
N ARG A 285 0.40 -13.49 -6.13
CA ARG A 285 1.61 -13.21 -5.36
C ARG A 285 1.98 -11.74 -5.54
N ARG A 286 1.80 -10.98 -4.49
CA ARG A 286 2.21 -9.58 -4.36
C ARG A 286 3.72 -9.45 -4.48
N THR A 287 4.19 -8.38 -5.11
CA THR A 287 5.61 -8.06 -5.21
C THR A 287 6.01 -6.92 -4.28
N ALA A 288 5.02 -6.17 -3.76
CA ALA A 288 5.19 -4.87 -3.13
C ALA A 288 5.88 -3.82 -4.03
N ILE A 289 5.99 -4.09 -5.34
CA ILE A 289 6.46 -3.13 -6.34
C ILE A 289 5.25 -2.32 -6.80
N TYR A 290 5.10 -1.16 -6.17
CA TYR A 290 4.20 -0.12 -6.64
C TYR A 290 4.98 0.69 -7.65
N LEU A 291 4.64 0.49 -8.91
CA LEU A 291 5.29 1.19 -10.01
C LEU A 291 4.67 2.58 -10.06
N VAL A 292 5.20 3.43 -9.19
CA VAL A 292 4.99 4.87 -9.29
C VAL A 292 5.59 5.23 -10.65
N SER A 293 4.78 5.78 -11.56
CA SER A 293 5.38 6.51 -12.67
C SER A 293 6.24 7.58 -12.03
N ASP A 294 7.31 7.99 -12.69
CA ASP A 294 7.95 9.27 -12.39
C ASP A 294 7.00 10.48 -12.57
N ALA A 295 5.68 10.25 -12.64
CA ALA A 295 4.57 11.17 -12.55
C ALA A 295 3.61 10.78 -11.41
N ALA A 296 4.11 10.65 -10.18
CA ALA A 296 3.30 10.99 -9.00
C ALA A 296 3.06 12.50 -8.97
N CYS A 297 2.39 13.03 -9.98
CA CYS A 297 1.72 14.30 -9.88
C CYS A 297 0.32 14.00 -9.34
N THR A 298 0.08 14.33 -8.06
CA THR A 298 -1.10 15.16 -7.79
C THR A 298 -1.19 16.15 -8.95
N VAL A 299 -2.33 16.33 -9.63
CA VAL A 299 -2.43 17.32 -10.72
C VAL A 299 -2.16 18.71 -10.14
N VAL A 300 -0.87 19.01 -10.01
CA VAL A 300 -0.27 20.23 -9.55
C VAL A 300 0.21 20.80 -10.86
N ASN A 301 -0.44 21.88 -11.25
CA ASN A 301 -0.06 22.69 -12.39
C ASN A 301 1.50 22.73 -12.48
N PRO A 302 2.12 22.27 -13.58
CA PRO A 302 3.58 22.22 -13.72
C PRO A 302 4.26 23.55 -13.33
N HIS A 303 3.61 24.67 -13.65
CA HIS A 303 4.08 26.00 -13.23
C HIS A 303 4.19 26.17 -11.71
N LYS A 304 3.31 25.56 -10.91
CA LYS A 304 3.39 25.59 -9.44
C LYS A 304 4.54 24.75 -8.91
N VAL A 305 4.90 23.67 -9.60
CA VAL A 305 6.07 22.89 -9.21
C VAL A 305 7.33 23.66 -9.54
N ASP A 306 7.41 24.24 -10.74
CA ASP A 306 8.55 25.06 -11.16
C ASP A 306 8.72 26.29 -10.25
N GLU A 307 7.62 26.96 -9.88
CA GLU A 307 7.61 28.06 -8.91
C GLU A 307 8.14 27.60 -7.55
N LEU A 308 7.68 26.44 -7.04
CA LEU A 308 8.15 25.95 -5.75
C LEU A 308 9.61 25.49 -5.79
N VAL A 309 10.05 24.88 -6.88
CA VAL A 309 11.44 24.51 -7.13
C VAL A 309 12.32 25.76 -7.09
N GLN A 310 11.89 26.83 -7.75
CA GLN A 310 12.59 28.12 -7.72
C GLN A 310 12.61 28.71 -6.31
N ASP A 311 11.46 28.73 -5.62
CA ASP A 311 11.35 29.21 -4.23
C ASP A 311 12.34 28.46 -3.32
N LEU A 312 12.38 27.12 -3.37
CA LEU A 312 13.27 26.29 -2.57
C LEU A 312 14.75 26.51 -2.87
N THR A 313 15.06 26.89 -4.11
CA THR A 313 16.44 27.16 -4.56
C THR A 313 16.92 28.51 -4.04
N ASP A 314 16.08 29.55 -4.13
CA ASP A 314 16.46 30.94 -3.90
C ASP A 314 16.32 31.38 -2.42
N VAL A 315 15.58 30.65 -1.60
CA VAL A 315 15.34 31.06 -0.21
C VAL A 315 16.60 31.02 0.67
N PHE A 316 16.66 31.95 1.62
CA PHE A 316 17.64 31.89 2.71
C PHE A 316 17.32 30.76 3.69
N PHE A 317 18.35 30.24 4.34
CA PHE A 317 18.23 29.09 5.26
C PHE A 317 17.23 29.30 6.41
N GLN A 318 16.99 30.54 6.83
CA GLN A 318 16.02 30.91 7.87
C GLN A 318 14.57 30.58 7.48
N ALA A 319 14.30 30.31 6.19
CA ALA A 319 12.99 29.87 5.72
C ALA A 319 12.67 28.40 6.07
N PHE A 320 13.67 27.60 6.48
CA PHE A 320 13.48 26.18 6.77
C PHE A 320 13.21 25.93 8.26
N TRP A 321 11.93 26.00 8.62
CA TRP A 321 11.44 25.69 9.97
C TRP A 321 10.13 24.87 9.93
N TYR A 322 9.81 24.19 11.03
CA TYR A 322 8.63 23.32 11.12
C TYR A 322 7.32 24.09 10.93
N GLY A 323 6.55 23.72 9.91
CA GLY A 323 5.30 24.43 9.59
C GLY A 323 5.48 25.69 8.75
N SER A 324 6.69 25.92 8.21
CA SER A 324 6.88 26.93 7.16
C SER A 324 5.95 26.65 5.98
N ASP A 325 5.41 27.73 5.40
CA ASP A 325 4.53 27.62 4.23
C ASP A 325 5.24 26.92 3.06
N LEU A 326 6.53 27.20 2.88
CA LEU A 326 7.37 26.61 1.86
C LEU A 326 7.44 25.08 1.94
N LEU A 327 7.75 24.54 3.13
CA LEU A 327 7.83 23.08 3.31
C LEU A 327 6.45 22.42 3.36
N THR A 328 5.43 23.15 3.82
CA THR A 328 4.04 22.69 3.77
C THR A 328 3.54 22.56 2.32
N ARG A 329 3.93 23.49 1.44
CA ARG A 329 3.69 23.41 -0.01
C ARG A 329 4.44 22.22 -0.61
N ALA A 330 5.72 22.03 -0.26
CA ALA A 330 6.53 20.90 -0.71
C ALA A 330 5.87 19.54 -0.40
N GLN A 331 5.46 19.35 0.86
CA GLN A 331 4.83 18.10 1.33
C GLN A 331 3.54 17.73 0.59
N LYS A 332 2.81 18.70 0.04
CA LYS A 332 1.57 18.48 -0.73
C LYS A 332 1.82 18.04 -2.17
N ILE A 333 2.93 18.46 -2.76
CA ILE A 333 3.22 18.24 -4.19
C ILE A 333 3.90 16.89 -4.43
N LYS A 334 4.77 16.43 -3.51
CA LYS A 334 5.43 15.10 -3.59
C LYS A 334 6.16 14.82 -4.92
N ASP A 335 6.72 15.86 -5.54
CA ASP A 335 7.50 15.74 -6.78
C ASP A 335 8.98 15.41 -6.48
N PRO A 336 9.63 14.47 -7.23
CA PRO A 336 11.04 14.12 -7.04
C PRO A 336 12.01 15.30 -7.12
N ARG A 337 11.73 16.32 -7.94
CA ARG A 337 12.59 17.52 -8.07
C ARG A 337 12.66 18.29 -6.76
N ILE A 338 11.56 18.33 -6.01
CA ILE A 338 11.51 18.95 -4.68
C ILE A 338 12.40 18.18 -3.70
N VAL A 339 12.35 16.84 -3.73
CA VAL A 339 13.21 16.01 -2.88
C VAL A 339 14.68 16.27 -3.18
N ARG A 340 15.06 16.30 -4.46
CA ARG A 340 16.44 16.59 -4.91
C ARG A 340 16.95 17.92 -4.37
N ILE A 341 16.16 18.98 -4.55
CA ILE A 341 16.55 20.32 -4.09
C ILE A 341 16.66 20.35 -2.57
N ILE A 342 15.70 19.77 -1.85
CA ILE A 342 15.77 19.71 -0.39
C ILE A 342 17.02 18.94 0.08
N ALA A 343 17.39 17.86 -0.61
CA ALA A 343 18.59 17.08 -0.30
C ALA A 343 19.88 17.89 -0.53
N ILE A 344 19.98 18.57 -1.67
CA ILE A 344 21.09 19.48 -1.98
C ILE A 344 21.18 20.61 -0.95
N ARG A 345 20.04 21.23 -0.60
CA ARG A 345 19.97 22.28 0.43
C ARG A 345 20.41 21.77 1.78
N HIS A 346 19.99 20.57 2.16
CA HIS A 346 20.47 19.93 3.39
C HIS A 346 21.99 19.81 3.38
N HIS A 347 22.57 19.25 2.31
CA HIS A 347 24.02 19.07 2.17
C HIS A 347 24.80 20.37 2.40
N PHE A 348 24.37 21.49 1.79
CA PHE A 348 25.02 22.78 1.97
C PHE A 348 24.84 23.43 3.37
N LEU A 349 23.86 22.96 4.16
CA LEU A 349 23.55 23.50 5.49
C LEU A 349 24.16 22.72 6.66
N GLN A 350 24.67 21.50 6.43
CA GLN A 350 25.08 20.56 7.49
C GLN A 350 26.05 21.12 8.53
N ASN A 351 26.85 22.13 8.15
CA ASN A 351 27.87 22.73 9.02
C ASN A 351 27.49 24.12 9.56
N LYS A 352 26.29 24.62 9.23
CA LYS A 352 25.88 26.01 9.52
C LYS A 352 24.64 26.07 10.40
N GLU A 353 23.66 25.20 10.18
CA GLU A 353 22.33 25.34 10.79
C GLU A 353 21.70 23.99 11.11
N ALA A 354 21.99 23.45 12.30
CA ALA A 354 21.55 22.11 12.72
C ALA A 354 20.01 21.96 12.73
N GLY A 355 19.29 22.99 13.18
CA GLY A 355 17.82 23.00 13.23
C GLY A 355 17.18 22.93 11.84
N SER A 356 17.71 23.69 10.88
CA SER A 356 17.24 23.65 9.48
C SER A 356 17.47 22.26 8.87
N CYS A 357 18.65 21.66 9.11
CA CYS A 357 18.96 20.33 8.61
C CYS A 357 18.00 19.26 9.15
N GLN A 358 17.61 19.35 10.42
CA GLN A 358 16.65 18.42 11.01
C GLN A 358 15.28 18.53 10.32
N VAL A 359 14.79 19.75 10.10
CA VAL A 359 13.52 20.01 9.44
C VAL A 359 13.52 19.47 8.00
N LEU A 360 14.61 19.66 7.26
CA LEU A 360 14.74 19.15 5.89
C LEU A 360 14.72 17.62 5.86
N ARG A 361 15.43 16.94 6.77
CA ARG A 361 15.38 15.46 6.87
C ARG A 361 13.96 14.96 7.14
N GLN A 362 13.22 15.59 8.05
CA GLN A 362 11.81 15.24 8.30
C GLN A 362 10.94 15.44 7.07
N THR A 363 11.18 16.52 6.34
CA THR A 363 10.43 16.82 5.13
C THR A 363 10.67 15.73 4.08
N VAL A 364 11.92 15.33 3.85
CA VAL A 364 12.26 14.25 2.91
C VAL A 364 11.63 12.92 3.32
N LYS A 365 11.68 12.57 4.62
CA LYS A 365 11.02 11.35 5.14
C LYS A 365 9.51 11.35 4.86
N HIS A 366 8.85 12.50 4.98
CA HIS A 366 7.43 12.62 4.69
C HIS A 366 7.12 12.56 3.18
N LEU A 367 8.00 13.12 2.34
CA LEU A 367 7.87 13.13 0.89
C LEU A 367 8.04 11.73 0.30
N GLU A 368 9.12 11.04 0.68
CA GLU A 368 9.55 9.79 0.06
C GLU A 368 9.04 8.53 0.77
N GLY A 369 8.63 8.65 2.03
CA GLY A 369 8.30 7.50 2.86
C GLY A 369 9.54 6.64 3.20
N PRO A 370 9.35 5.35 3.55
CA PRO A 370 10.44 4.49 4.04
C PRO A 370 11.43 4.05 2.94
N ASP A 371 11.06 4.24 1.68
CA ASP A 371 11.77 3.65 0.53
C ASP A 371 12.82 4.60 -0.07
N PHE A 372 12.69 5.91 0.15
CA PHE A 372 13.66 6.93 -0.29
C PHE A 372 14.06 6.82 -1.77
N GLN A 373 13.09 6.53 -2.64
CA GLN A 373 13.32 6.21 -4.05
C GLN A 373 14.11 7.29 -4.80
N THR A 374 13.75 8.56 -4.63
CA THR A 374 14.46 9.66 -5.30
C THR A 374 15.88 9.80 -4.77
N LEU A 375 16.10 9.65 -3.46
CA LEU A 375 17.46 9.70 -2.91
C LEU A 375 18.34 8.56 -3.45
N TRP A 376 17.78 7.37 -3.65
CA TRP A 376 18.54 6.26 -4.26
C TRP A 376 18.84 6.49 -5.73
N GLN A 377 17.90 7.07 -6.49
CA GLN A 377 18.17 7.52 -7.87
C GLN A 377 19.26 8.59 -7.89
N MET A 378 19.23 9.57 -6.97
CA MET A 378 20.32 10.54 -6.82
C MET A 378 21.65 9.86 -6.46
N LEU A 379 21.64 8.77 -5.70
CA LEU A 379 22.88 8.10 -5.35
C LEU A 379 23.54 7.41 -6.56
N PHE A 380 22.78 6.93 -7.54
CA PHE A 380 23.29 6.09 -8.62
C PHE A 380 23.26 6.71 -10.02
N ASP A 381 22.36 7.67 -10.27
CA ASP A 381 22.03 8.17 -11.61
C ASP A 381 22.40 9.65 -11.85
N THR A 382 23.12 10.29 -10.93
CA THR A 382 23.40 11.74 -11.00
C THR A 382 24.89 12.05 -10.83
N ASP A 383 25.22 13.35 -10.81
CA ASP A 383 26.58 13.81 -10.53
C ASP A 383 26.99 13.57 -9.06
N GLU A 384 28.28 13.80 -8.79
CA GLU A 384 28.92 13.58 -7.50
C GLU A 384 28.30 14.41 -6.36
N ASP A 385 27.86 15.65 -6.63
CA ASP A 385 27.30 16.53 -5.60
C ASP A 385 25.91 16.05 -5.17
N GLU A 386 25.05 15.68 -6.13
CA GLU A 386 23.74 15.09 -5.83
C GLU A 386 23.86 13.73 -5.12
N ALA A 387 24.79 12.88 -5.56
CA ALA A 387 25.04 11.58 -4.95
C ALA A 387 25.51 11.72 -3.50
N GLN A 388 26.41 12.67 -3.22
CA GLN A 388 26.83 12.98 -1.85
C GLN A 388 25.66 13.52 -1.03
N ALA A 389 24.88 14.47 -1.55
CA ALA A 389 23.74 15.04 -0.85
C ALA A 389 22.72 13.95 -0.43
N ALA A 390 22.40 13.04 -1.36
CA ALA A 390 21.53 11.91 -1.10
C ALA A 390 22.12 10.96 -0.05
N LEU A 391 23.40 10.61 -0.15
CA LEU A 391 24.08 9.76 0.82
C LEU A 391 23.97 10.33 2.23
N TYR A 392 24.21 11.62 2.39
CA TYR A 392 24.17 12.24 3.70
C TYR A 392 22.79 12.10 4.35
N ILE A 393 21.71 12.35 3.61
CA ILE A 393 20.37 12.16 4.15
C ILE A 393 20.10 10.67 4.42
N LEU A 394 20.36 9.78 3.46
CA LEU A 394 20.18 8.34 3.62
C LEU A 394 20.95 7.80 4.82
N SER A 395 22.15 8.31 5.10
CA SER A 395 22.94 7.87 6.25
C SER A 395 22.42 8.33 7.62
N GLU A 396 21.55 9.35 7.64
CA GLU A 396 21.01 9.94 8.86
C GLU A 396 19.56 9.53 9.13
N ILE A 397 18.78 9.18 8.10
CA ILE A 397 17.38 8.75 8.25
C ILE A 397 17.02 7.44 7.55
N GLY A 398 17.89 6.94 6.67
CA GLY A 398 17.74 5.65 6.02
C GLY A 398 18.28 4.55 6.93
N GLY A 399 17.40 3.69 7.45
CA GLY A 399 17.80 2.53 8.24
C GLY A 399 18.48 1.45 7.39
N ILE A 400 18.86 0.34 8.04
CA ILE A 400 19.45 -0.83 7.35
C ILE A 400 18.50 -1.41 6.28
N TYR A 401 17.19 -1.33 6.51
CA TYR A 401 16.18 -1.76 5.53
C TYR A 401 16.33 -1.10 4.16
N ALA A 402 16.63 0.21 4.12
CA ALA A 402 16.81 0.93 2.87
C ALA A 402 17.98 0.36 2.06
N PHE A 403 19.10 0.02 2.71
CA PHE A 403 20.26 -0.58 2.07
C PHE A 403 19.98 -1.96 1.47
N ARG A 404 19.15 -2.77 2.12
CA ARG A 404 18.76 -4.10 1.61
C ARG A 404 18.03 -3.97 0.28
N ARG A 405 17.10 -3.01 0.18
CA ARG A 405 16.22 -2.86 -0.98
C ARG A 405 17.02 -2.58 -2.26
N PHE A 406 18.11 -1.84 -2.16
CA PHE A 406 18.95 -1.44 -3.29
C PHE A 406 20.25 -2.24 -3.40
N GLY A 407 20.29 -3.44 -2.81
CA GLY A 407 21.50 -4.27 -2.79
C GLY A 407 22.02 -4.66 -4.19
N HIS A 408 21.11 -4.85 -5.15
CA HIS A 408 21.47 -5.21 -6.52
C HIS A 408 22.09 -4.02 -7.26
N GLU A 409 21.53 -2.83 -7.09
CA GLU A 409 22.02 -1.55 -7.62
C GLU A 409 23.40 -1.24 -7.05
N ILE A 410 23.60 -1.44 -5.74
CA ILE A 410 24.93 -1.33 -5.12
C ILE A 410 25.91 -2.27 -5.83
N ILE A 411 25.61 -3.57 -5.92
CA ILE A 411 26.53 -4.55 -6.52
C ILE A 411 26.88 -4.19 -7.98
N SER A 412 25.89 -3.75 -8.76
CA SER A 412 26.04 -3.46 -10.20
C SER A 412 26.58 -2.06 -10.51
N SER A 413 26.61 -1.13 -9.54
CA SER A 413 27.08 0.25 -9.73
C SER A 413 28.60 0.37 -9.93
N SER A 414 29.08 1.56 -10.29
CA SER A 414 30.52 1.84 -10.41
C SER A 414 31.23 1.82 -9.04
N ASP A 415 32.57 1.68 -9.05
CA ASP A 415 33.36 1.66 -7.80
C ASP A 415 33.14 2.89 -6.91
N TYR A 416 32.93 4.06 -7.53
CA TYR A 416 32.62 5.30 -6.84
C TYR A 416 31.31 5.21 -6.06
N HIS A 417 30.20 4.87 -6.72
CA HIS A 417 28.88 4.80 -6.09
C HIS A 417 28.78 3.65 -5.08
N ARG A 418 29.45 2.52 -5.35
CA ARG A 418 29.62 1.43 -4.37
C ARG A 418 30.30 1.93 -3.10
N THR A 419 31.41 2.63 -3.24
CA THR A 419 32.16 3.18 -2.12
C THR A 419 31.32 4.16 -1.32
N LEU A 420 30.57 5.00 -2.02
CA LEU A 420 29.68 5.98 -1.41
C LEU A 420 28.57 5.28 -0.62
N ALA A 421 27.87 4.32 -1.21
CA ALA A 421 26.83 3.54 -0.54
C ALA A 421 27.38 2.83 0.72
N LEU A 422 28.55 2.18 0.62
CA LEU A 422 29.17 1.51 1.76
C LEU A 422 29.56 2.49 2.88
N HIS A 423 29.99 3.70 2.54
CA HIS A 423 30.26 4.74 3.52
C HIS A 423 28.96 5.17 4.24
N GLY A 424 27.85 5.31 3.51
CA GLY A 424 26.53 5.56 4.10
C GLY A 424 26.11 4.44 5.04
N LEU A 425 26.29 3.19 4.64
CA LEU A 425 25.95 2.03 5.47
C LEU A 425 26.78 2.00 6.77
N GLY A 426 28.08 2.31 6.68
CA GLY A 426 28.94 2.44 7.86
C GLY A 426 28.39 3.46 8.86
N ARG A 427 27.93 4.62 8.38
CA ARG A 427 27.29 5.64 9.23
C ARG A 427 26.00 5.15 9.86
N VAL A 428 25.15 4.45 9.10
CA VAL A 428 23.92 3.85 9.61
C VAL A 428 24.20 2.83 10.72
N ILE A 429 25.20 1.95 10.53
CA ILE A 429 25.59 0.97 11.55
C ILE A 429 26.09 1.68 12.81
N ILE A 430 26.94 2.71 12.67
CA ILE A 430 27.41 3.51 13.80
C ILE A 430 26.23 4.13 14.55
N ARG A 431 25.21 4.65 13.86
CA ARG A 431 24.00 5.19 14.51
C ARG A 431 23.26 4.12 15.31
N TYR A 432 23.08 2.93 14.75
CA TYR A 432 22.47 1.83 15.49
C TYR A 432 23.28 1.43 16.72
N LEU A 433 24.61 1.35 16.61
CA LEU A 433 25.47 1.06 17.76
C LEU A 433 25.33 2.15 18.83
N GLN A 434 25.33 3.43 18.44
CA GLN A 434 25.11 4.57 19.36
C GLN A 434 23.74 4.51 20.07
N ILE A 435 22.68 4.12 19.36
CA ILE A 435 21.35 3.90 19.94
C ILE A 435 21.38 2.76 20.97
N MET A 436 22.07 1.68 20.63
CA MET A 436 22.13 0.48 21.46
C MET A 436 23.02 0.63 22.69
N GLU A 437 23.91 1.63 22.71
CA GLU A 437 24.71 2.00 23.88
C GLU A 437 23.84 2.59 25.01
N GLN A 438 23.45 1.75 25.96
CA GLN A 438 22.69 2.16 27.16
C GLN A 438 23.55 2.89 28.21
N GLY A 439 24.88 2.82 28.10
CA GLY A 439 25.81 3.47 29.03
C GLY A 439 25.90 4.98 28.82
N LYS A 440 26.06 5.76 29.90
CA LYS A 440 26.41 7.18 29.79
C LYS A 440 27.73 7.32 29.03
N PRO A 441 27.86 8.23 28.06
CA PRO A 441 29.13 8.47 27.37
C PRO A 441 30.28 8.67 28.37
N VAL A 442 31.34 7.88 28.20
CA VAL A 442 32.58 7.94 28.98
C VAL A 442 33.74 8.29 28.07
N MET A 443 34.80 8.84 28.64
CA MET A 443 36.05 9.08 27.94
C MET A 443 37.23 8.53 28.75
N GLN A 444 38.30 8.20 28.04
CA GLN A 444 39.55 7.72 28.64
C GLN A 444 40.55 8.87 28.70
N GLU A 445 40.97 9.24 29.90
CA GLU A 445 42.04 10.18 30.16
C GLU A 445 43.31 9.38 30.46
N MET A 446 44.35 9.53 29.63
CA MET A 446 45.65 8.90 29.86
C MET A 446 46.60 9.93 30.49
N ASP A 447 47.10 9.63 31.68
CA ASP A 447 48.20 10.39 32.26
C ASP A 447 49.49 10.05 31.49
N ILE A 448 50.00 11.02 30.75
CA ILE A 448 51.16 10.88 29.86
C ILE A 448 52.44 10.52 30.64
N LYS A 449 52.52 10.84 31.94
CA LYS A 449 53.71 10.56 32.77
C LYS A 449 53.65 9.19 33.43
N SER A 450 52.47 8.75 33.85
CA SER A 450 52.31 7.46 34.55
C SER A 450 51.80 6.32 33.65
N GLY A 451 51.30 6.64 32.45
CA GLY A 451 50.65 5.70 31.53
C GLY A 451 49.30 5.18 32.02
N GLN A 452 48.80 5.67 33.17
CA GLN A 452 47.52 5.22 33.71
C GLN A 452 46.36 5.81 32.89
N VAL A 453 45.44 4.93 32.49
CA VAL A 453 44.19 5.30 31.82
C VAL A 453 43.07 5.33 32.85
N LYS A 454 42.45 6.49 33.02
CA LYS A 454 41.29 6.69 33.87
C LYS A 454 40.05 6.86 32.99
N THR A 455 38.99 6.10 33.29
CA THR A 455 37.69 6.31 32.66
C THR A 455 36.89 7.33 33.46
N ILE A 456 36.43 8.38 32.80
CA ILE A 456 35.65 9.47 33.39
C ILE A 456 34.37 9.68 32.58
N LEU A 457 33.31 10.14 33.24
CA LEU A 457 32.04 10.44 32.56
C LEU A 457 32.23 11.68 31.69
N GLN A 458 31.85 11.60 30.41
CA GLN A 458 32.02 12.73 29.49
C GLN A 458 31.27 13.98 29.96
N LYS A 459 30.16 13.81 30.69
CA LYS A 459 29.39 14.91 31.32
C LYS A 459 30.23 15.76 32.28
N GLU A 460 31.20 15.17 32.97
CA GLU A 460 31.98 15.83 34.01
C GLU A 460 33.04 16.78 33.42
N GLN A 461 33.55 16.46 32.23
CA GLN A 461 34.61 17.24 31.60
C GLN A 461 34.13 18.07 30.40
N TYR A 462 33.13 17.56 29.66
CA TYR A 462 32.58 18.19 28.46
C TYR A 462 31.05 18.09 28.46
N PRO A 463 30.36 18.89 29.31
CA PRO A 463 28.90 18.82 29.45
C PRO A 463 28.16 19.12 28.15
N ASP A 464 28.69 20.01 27.30
CA ASP A 464 28.09 20.35 26.01
C ASP A 464 28.18 19.20 24.99
N ILE A 465 29.33 18.53 24.93
CA ILE A 465 29.52 17.35 24.06
C ILE A 465 28.65 16.21 24.56
N TYR A 466 28.58 16.00 25.87
CA TYR A 466 27.69 15.01 26.47
C TYR A 466 26.22 15.28 26.13
N ALA A 467 25.76 16.53 26.28
CA ALA A 467 24.39 16.91 25.96
C ALA A 467 24.07 16.70 24.48
N ARG A 468 25.01 17.04 23.59
CA ARG A 468 24.90 16.76 22.15
C ARG A 468 24.83 15.27 21.86
N THR A 469 25.72 14.45 22.41
CA THR A 469 25.70 12.99 22.23
C THR A 469 24.38 12.37 22.71
N MET A 470 23.87 12.82 23.86
CA MET A 470 22.58 12.35 24.39
C MET A 470 21.39 12.81 23.53
N ASN A 471 21.44 14.03 22.98
CA ASN A 471 20.43 14.52 22.05
C ASN A 471 20.47 13.74 20.73
N ASP A 472 21.67 13.50 20.19
CA ASP A 472 21.88 12.71 18.97
C ASP A 472 21.37 11.28 19.14
N ARG A 473 21.59 10.63 20.31
CA ARG A 473 21.02 9.31 20.60
C ARG A 473 19.50 9.34 20.65
N ARG A 474 18.91 10.37 21.27
CA ARG A 474 17.45 10.55 21.35
C ARG A 474 16.82 10.78 19.98
N GLU A 475 17.46 11.60 19.14
CA GLU A 475 17.02 11.84 17.76
C GLU A 475 17.19 10.57 16.91
N ALA A 476 18.28 9.84 17.08
CA ALA A 476 18.50 8.58 16.38
C ALA A 476 17.42 7.53 16.76
N ASP A 477 17.05 7.43 18.04
CA ASP A 477 15.93 6.58 18.49
C ASP A 477 14.58 6.97 17.86
N GLU A 478 14.37 8.25 17.52
CA GLU A 478 13.16 8.72 16.83
C GLU A 478 13.10 8.26 15.36
N TYR A 479 14.27 8.09 14.73
CA TYR A 479 14.36 7.86 13.28
C TYR A 479 14.68 6.42 12.89
N PHE A 480 15.38 5.68 13.74
CA PHE A 480 15.84 4.34 13.45
C PHE A 480 15.00 3.31 14.20
N ILE A 481 14.16 2.59 13.46
CA ILE A 481 13.55 1.35 13.97
C ILE A 481 14.68 0.31 14.07
N LEU A 482 14.77 -0.35 15.22
CA LEU A 482 15.72 -1.45 15.41
C LEU A 482 15.50 -2.52 14.34
N PRO A 483 16.54 -2.89 13.58
CA PRO A 483 16.41 -3.86 12.51
C PRO A 483 16.17 -5.25 13.11
N ALA A 484 15.40 -6.08 12.41
CA ALA A 484 15.36 -7.49 12.71
C ALA A 484 16.72 -8.14 12.40
N VAL A 485 17.07 -9.19 13.14
CA VAL A 485 18.31 -9.96 12.92
C VAL A 485 18.41 -10.45 11.47
N SER A 486 17.30 -10.87 10.87
CA SER A 486 17.22 -11.31 9.47
C SER A 486 17.53 -10.19 8.47
N GLU A 487 17.25 -8.94 8.80
CA GLU A 487 17.59 -7.79 7.94
C GLU A 487 19.09 -7.50 7.96
N ILE A 488 19.72 -7.65 9.13
CA ILE A 488 21.18 -7.54 9.27
C ILE A 488 21.86 -8.67 8.48
N GLU A 489 21.38 -9.91 8.62
CA GLU A 489 21.91 -11.08 7.90
C GLU A 489 21.76 -10.94 6.37
N ALA A 490 20.63 -10.43 5.89
CA ALA A 490 20.45 -10.12 4.47
C ALA A 490 21.43 -9.04 3.98
N THR A 491 21.69 -8.02 4.78
CA THR A 491 22.66 -6.95 4.46
C THR A 491 24.09 -7.49 4.40
N VAL A 492 24.45 -8.39 5.33
CA VAL A 492 25.73 -9.13 5.29
C VAL A 492 25.87 -9.93 3.98
N ALA A 493 24.81 -10.61 3.54
CA ALA A 493 24.82 -11.36 2.28
C ALA A 493 25.07 -10.45 1.07
N ILE A 494 24.47 -9.26 1.03
CA ILE A 494 24.71 -8.26 -0.02
C ILE A 494 26.18 -7.84 -0.03
N ILE A 495 26.72 -7.44 1.13
CA ILE A 495 28.12 -6.99 1.23
C ILE A 495 29.09 -8.08 0.78
N ASN A 496 28.85 -9.34 1.16
CA ASN A 496 29.70 -10.45 0.76
C ASN A 496 29.80 -10.60 -0.76
N ASN A 497 28.73 -10.28 -1.49
CA ASN A 497 28.68 -10.34 -2.96
C ASN A 497 29.29 -9.13 -3.66
N ILE A 498 29.71 -8.08 -2.92
CA ILE A 498 30.39 -6.93 -3.52
C ILE A 498 31.84 -7.34 -3.88
N PRO A 499 32.28 -7.14 -5.14
CA PRO A 499 33.62 -7.50 -5.59
C PRO A 499 34.70 -6.55 -5.05
N GLY A 500 35.90 -7.09 -4.78
CA GLY A 500 37.11 -6.32 -4.40
C GLY A 500 37.34 -6.13 -2.90
N ASP A 501 38.57 -5.78 -2.54
CA ASP A 501 39.01 -5.39 -1.17
C ASP A 501 39.40 -3.90 -1.08
N GLU A 502 39.33 -3.16 -2.20
CA GLU A 502 39.80 -1.77 -2.33
C GLU A 502 38.75 -0.75 -1.82
N PHE A 503 38.38 -0.86 -0.54
CA PHE A 503 37.46 0.08 0.09
C PHE A 503 38.17 1.01 1.09
N PRO A 504 37.74 2.28 1.23
CA PRO A 504 38.26 3.20 2.25
C PRO A 504 38.00 2.70 3.68
N TRP A 505 36.92 1.93 3.86
CA TRP A 505 36.68 1.08 5.03
C TRP A 505 36.79 -0.36 4.58
N PRO A 506 37.77 -1.13 5.07
CA PRO A 506 37.89 -2.54 4.72
C PRO A 506 36.54 -3.23 4.88
N LYS A 507 36.07 -3.92 3.83
CA LYS A 507 34.82 -4.72 3.82
C LYS A 507 34.64 -5.53 5.11
N ILE A 508 35.75 -6.06 5.63
CA ILE A 508 35.82 -6.78 6.91
C ILE A 508 35.33 -5.96 8.11
N ASN A 509 35.61 -4.65 8.19
CA ASN A 509 35.19 -3.80 9.30
C ASN A 509 33.68 -3.59 9.30
N ILE A 510 33.07 -3.42 8.13
CA ILE A 510 31.60 -3.31 8.00
C ILE A 510 30.94 -4.62 8.43
N LEU A 511 31.48 -5.75 7.98
CA LEU A 511 30.99 -7.08 8.36
C LEU A 511 31.09 -7.33 9.88
N VAL A 512 32.21 -6.95 10.50
CA VAL A 512 32.40 -7.02 11.96
C VAL A 512 31.36 -6.16 12.68
N ALA A 513 31.18 -4.90 12.25
CA ALA A 513 30.22 -4.00 12.87
C ALA A 513 28.75 -4.48 12.72
N LEU A 514 28.39 -5.11 11.60
CA LEU A 514 27.08 -5.73 11.42
C LEU A 514 26.89 -6.96 12.31
N ASN A 515 27.94 -7.76 12.50
CA ASN A 515 27.89 -8.89 13.43
C ASN A 515 27.69 -8.40 14.88
N ASP A 516 28.42 -7.36 15.30
CA ASP A 516 28.27 -6.76 16.63
C ASP A 516 26.84 -6.22 16.82
N LEU A 517 26.33 -5.50 15.82
CA LEU A 517 24.94 -5.01 15.84
C LEU A 517 23.93 -6.17 15.95
N SER A 518 24.13 -7.26 15.20
CA SER A 518 23.29 -8.47 15.27
C SER A 518 23.27 -9.07 16.68
N GLN A 519 24.43 -9.18 17.33
CA GLN A 519 24.52 -9.67 18.71
C GLN A 519 23.82 -8.74 19.70
N MET A 520 24.00 -7.43 19.56
CA MET A 520 23.33 -6.45 20.44
C MET A 520 21.80 -6.49 20.28
N VAL A 521 21.30 -6.60 19.04
CA VAL A 521 19.86 -6.73 18.77
C VAL A 521 19.32 -8.01 19.40
N ARG A 522 20.02 -9.14 19.25
CA ARG A 522 19.63 -10.41 19.90
C ARG A 522 19.58 -10.29 21.41
N TYR A 523 20.57 -9.63 22.02
CA TYR A 523 20.62 -9.42 23.46
C TYR A 523 19.48 -8.51 23.97
N ARG A 524 19.10 -7.48 23.21
CA ARG A 524 18.02 -6.55 23.59
C ARG A 524 16.62 -7.16 23.44
N LEU A 525 16.45 -8.15 22.57
CA LEU A 525 15.19 -8.85 22.34
C LEU A 525 14.99 -10.09 23.24
N ALA A 526 16.07 -10.60 23.85
CA ALA A 526 16.04 -11.65 24.88
C ALA A 526 15.75 -11.07 26.26
#